data_AF-A0A6T8ATW4-F1
#
_entry.id   AF-A0A6T8ATW4-F1
#
_cell.length_a   1.000
_cell.length_b   1.000
_cell.length_c   1.000
_cell.angle_alpha   90.00
_cell.angle_beta   90.00
_cell.angle_gamma   90.00
#
_symmetry.space_group_name_H-M   'P 1'
#
loop_
_entity.id
_entity.type
_entity.pdbx_description
1 polymer ?
#
loop_
_entity_poly.entity_id
_entity_poly.type
_entity_poly.pdbx_seq_one_letter_code
_entity_poly.pdbx_strand_id
1 'polypeptide(L)'
;MLRHFSRPMSRVPAGLPAMAGGLPKDWKRLSYAQMVVWDADELRQLQKDLETERESAARKRDVAITEQRKVMRKNAIFELQQIERINTWIERIYKDTRRAW
;
A
#
# COMPACT_ATOMS: atom_id res chain seq x y z
N MET A 1 -30.76 33.97 -16.20
CA MET A 1 -29.63 34.13 -15.27
C MET A 1 -29.67 33.01 -14.24
N LEU A 2 -28.84 31.98 -14.38
CA LEU A 2 -28.71 30.90 -13.39
C LEU A 2 -27.21 30.57 -13.25
N ARG A 3 -26.53 31.19 -12.27
CA ARG A 3 -25.18 30.80 -11.90
C ARG A 3 -25.29 29.56 -11.01
N HIS A 4 -24.95 28.41 -11.58
CA HIS A 4 -24.71 27.17 -10.85
C HIS A 4 -23.59 27.41 -9.83
N PHE A 5 -23.94 27.43 -8.54
CA PHE A 5 -22.97 27.32 -7.46
C PHE A 5 -22.70 25.84 -7.20
N SER A 6 -21.86 25.23 -8.03
CA SER A 6 -21.21 23.97 -7.70
C SER A 6 -20.18 24.25 -6.60
N ARG A 7 -20.50 23.84 -5.37
CA ARG A 7 -19.54 23.79 -4.26
C ARG A 7 -18.32 22.97 -4.72
N PRO A 8 -17.07 23.48 -4.56
CA PRO A 8 -15.91 22.67 -4.88
C PRO A 8 -15.83 21.50 -3.91
N MET A 9 -15.69 20.31 -4.50
CA MET A 9 -15.45 19.03 -3.84
C MET A 9 -14.38 19.14 -2.75
N SER A 10 -14.64 18.37 -1.69
CA SER A 10 -13.72 17.92 -0.65
C SER A 10 -12.24 18.08 -0.99
N ARG A 11 -11.53 18.80 -0.13
CA ARG A 11 -10.06 18.73 -0.03
C ARG A 11 -9.69 17.30 0.38
N VAL A 12 -9.56 16.42 -0.61
CA VAL A 12 -8.78 15.19 -0.48
C VAL A 12 -7.34 15.65 -0.17
N PRO A 13 -6.69 15.17 0.91
CA PRO A 13 -5.28 15.46 1.12
C PRO A 13 -4.52 15.01 -0.13
N ALA A 14 -3.72 15.91 -0.70
CA ALA A 14 -2.93 15.63 -1.89
C ALA A 14 -2.03 14.41 -1.60
N GLY A 15 -2.36 13.28 -2.23
CA GLY A 15 -1.54 12.07 -2.16
C GLY A 15 -2.23 10.82 -1.64
N LEU A 16 -3.40 10.46 -2.21
CA LEU A 16 -3.66 9.14 -2.83
C LEU A 16 -5.15 9.02 -3.22
N PRO A 17 -5.52 9.24 -4.49
CA PRO A 17 -6.88 8.96 -4.96
C PRO A 17 -7.01 7.53 -5.52
N ALA A 18 -8.10 6.88 -5.12
CA ALA A 18 -8.80 5.72 -5.69
C ALA A 18 -7.94 4.60 -6.32
N MET A 19 -7.88 3.46 -5.62
CA MET A 19 -7.42 2.19 -6.18
C MET A 19 -8.33 1.72 -7.33
N ALA A 20 -8.05 2.21 -8.54
CA ALA A 20 -8.46 1.59 -9.79
C ALA A 20 -7.32 0.67 -10.27
N GLY A 21 -7.24 -0.53 -9.69
CA GLY A 21 -6.39 -1.63 -10.14
C GLY A 21 -4.89 -1.43 -9.94
N GLY A 22 -4.37 -1.87 -8.79
CA GLY A 22 -2.93 -2.05 -8.53
C GLY A 22 -2.37 -1.20 -7.39
N LEU A 23 -1.15 -1.54 -6.96
CA LEU A 23 -0.48 -0.87 -5.86
C LEU A 23 -0.30 0.63 -6.12
N PRO A 24 -0.46 1.47 -5.08
CA PRO A 24 -0.07 2.87 -5.12
C PRO A 24 1.37 3.04 -5.61
N LYS A 25 1.65 4.05 -6.46
CA LYS A 25 3.01 4.33 -6.96
C LYS A 25 4.06 4.46 -5.85
N ASP A 26 3.65 5.01 -4.70
CA ASP A 26 4.51 5.22 -3.53
C ASP A 26 4.19 4.26 -2.38
N TRP A 27 3.70 3.04 -2.66
CA TRP A 27 3.31 2.08 -1.62
C TRP A 27 4.42 1.81 -0.59
N LYS A 28 5.68 1.82 -1.02
CA LYS A 28 6.87 1.66 -0.15
C LYS A 28 7.02 2.77 0.90
N ARG A 29 6.41 3.93 0.65
CA ARG A 29 6.43 5.12 1.51
C ARG A 29 5.10 5.32 2.26
N LEU A 30 4.15 4.40 2.12
CA LEU A 30 2.93 4.44 2.91
C LEU A 30 3.29 4.56 4.39
N SER A 31 2.53 5.40 5.09
CA SER A 31 2.63 5.56 6.53
C SER A 31 1.36 5.06 7.19
N TYR A 32 1.48 4.64 8.46
CA TYR A 32 0.33 4.25 9.26
C TYR A 32 -0.79 5.30 9.25
N ALA A 33 -0.43 6.59 9.39
CA ALA A 33 -1.40 7.69 9.42
C ALA A 33 -2.21 7.81 8.11
N GLN A 34 -1.61 7.52 6.96
CA GLN A 34 -2.31 7.51 5.67
C GLN A 34 -3.24 6.31 5.54
N MET A 35 -2.87 5.16 6.09
CA MET A 35 -3.67 3.93 6.00
C MET A 35 -4.82 3.90 7.00
N VAL A 36 -4.68 4.59 8.13
CA VAL A 36 -5.73 4.71 9.16
C VAL A 36 -6.99 5.42 8.65
N VAL A 37 -6.95 6.16 7.55
CA VAL A 37 -8.15 6.78 6.99
C VAL A 37 -8.85 5.90 5.94
N TRP A 38 -8.23 4.80 5.51
CA TRP A 38 -8.78 3.90 4.50
C TRP A 38 -9.84 2.97 5.07
N ASP A 39 -10.80 2.59 4.24
CA ASP A 39 -11.85 1.63 4.60
C ASP A 39 -11.35 0.18 4.57
N ALA A 40 -12.20 -0.75 5.02
CA ALA A 40 -11.84 -2.17 5.13
C ALA A 40 -11.59 -2.84 3.77
N ASP A 41 -12.26 -2.37 2.70
CA ASP A 41 -12.14 -2.91 1.35
C ASP A 41 -10.87 -2.40 0.66
N GLU A 42 -10.52 -1.12 0.85
CA GLU A 42 -9.26 -0.52 0.42
C GLU A 42 -8.06 -1.22 1.06
N LEU A 43 -8.12 -1.49 2.37
CA LEU A 43 -7.07 -2.22 3.08
C LEU A 43 -6.95 -3.67 2.62
N ARG A 44 -8.09 -4.33 2.33
CA ARG A 44 -8.11 -5.70 1.80
C ARG A 44 -7.54 -5.74 0.38
N GLN A 45 -7.87 -4.76 -0.46
CA GLN A 45 -7.31 -4.65 -1.81
C GLN A 45 -5.80 -4.40 -1.76
N LEU A 46 -5.35 -3.49 -0.90
CA LEU A 46 -3.92 -3.27 -0.67
C LEU A 46 -3.22 -4.56 -0.24
N GLN A 47 -3.82 -5.33 0.68
CA GLN A 47 -3.24 -6.60 1.13
C GLN A 47 -3.09 -7.62 -0.01
N LYS A 48 -4.08 -7.71 -0.91
CA LYS A 48 -4.01 -8.58 -2.10
C LYS A 48 -2.88 -8.15 -3.05
N ASP A 49 -2.77 -6.85 -3.31
CA ASP A 49 -1.75 -6.36 -4.22
C ASP A 49 -0.34 -6.51 -3.62
N LEU A 50 -0.20 -6.31 -2.30
CA LEU A 50 1.04 -6.56 -1.56
C LEU A 50 1.47 -8.02 -1.60
N GLU A 51 0.54 -8.97 -1.56
CA GLU A 51 0.87 -10.39 -1.67
C GLU A 51 1.42 -10.72 -3.07
N THR A 52 0.86 -10.12 -4.11
CA THR A 52 1.38 -10.27 -5.49
C THR A 52 2.81 -9.72 -5.60
N GLU A 53 3.08 -8.56 -5.03
CA GLU A 53 4.45 -8.01 -5.00
C GLU A 53 5.39 -8.79 -4.10
N ARG A 54 4.89 -9.39 -3.01
CA ARG A 54 5.69 -10.24 -2.12
C ARG A 54 6.23 -11.44 -2.88
N GLU A 55 5.39 -12.10 -3.67
CA GLU A 55 5.84 -13.19 -4.53
C GLU A 55 6.85 -12.71 -5.57
N SER A 56 6.61 -11.56 -6.19
CA SER A 56 7.53 -10.94 -7.16
C SER A 56 8.91 -10.67 -6.53
N ALA A 57 8.93 -10.07 -5.35
CA ALA A 57 10.15 -9.77 -4.59
C ALA A 57 10.87 -11.06 -4.13
N ALA A 58 10.12 -12.08 -3.70
CA ALA A 58 10.69 -13.39 -3.36
C ALA A 58 11.36 -14.05 -4.58
N ARG A 59 10.70 -14.07 -5.74
CA ARG A 59 11.28 -14.56 -6.99
C ARG A 59 12.55 -13.78 -7.38
N LYS A 60 12.53 -12.44 -7.30
CA LYS A 60 13.71 -11.60 -7.54
C LYS A 60 14.85 -11.92 -6.58
N ARG A 61 14.55 -12.14 -5.30
CA ARG A 61 15.55 -12.50 -4.29
C ARG A 61 16.21 -13.83 -4.65
N ASP A 62 15.43 -14.83 -5.01
CA ASP A 62 15.93 -16.17 -5.30
C ASP A 62 16.80 -16.17 -6.57
N VAL A 63 16.37 -15.47 -7.63
CA VAL A 63 17.19 -15.23 -8.83
C VAL A 63 18.49 -14.50 -8.47
N ALA A 64 18.42 -13.46 -7.64
CA ALA A 64 19.60 -12.71 -7.23
C ALA A 64 20.58 -13.52 -6.38
N ILE A 65 20.11 -14.52 -5.64
CA ILE A 65 20.96 -15.48 -4.93
C ILE A 65 21.67 -16.39 -5.94
N THR A 66 20.93 -17.00 -6.86
CA THR A 66 21.45 -17.90 -7.90
C THR A 66 22.51 -17.21 -8.76
N GLU A 67 22.23 -15.97 -9.19
CA GLU A 67 23.13 -15.19 -10.04
C GLU A 67 24.16 -14.36 -9.25
N GLN A 68 24.23 -14.51 -7.92
CA GLN A 68 25.15 -13.80 -7.03
C GLN A 68 25.08 -12.26 -7.15
N ARG A 69 23.91 -11.71 -7.54
CA ARG A 69 23.67 -10.27 -7.68
C ARG A 69 23.38 -9.61 -6.33
N LYS A 70 24.44 -9.24 -5.60
CA LYS A 70 24.37 -8.66 -4.24
C LYS A 70 23.42 -7.47 -4.11
N VAL A 71 23.43 -6.53 -5.06
CA VAL A 71 22.57 -5.32 -5.02
C VAL A 71 21.10 -5.70 -5.20
N MET A 72 20.80 -6.55 -6.18
CA MET A 72 19.43 -7.01 -6.44
C MET A 72 18.87 -7.80 -5.25
N ARG A 73 19.70 -8.65 -4.61
CA ARG A 73 19.32 -9.36 -3.38
C ARG A 73 18.98 -8.38 -2.26
N LYS A 74 19.80 -7.36 -2.02
CA LYS A 74 19.53 -6.34 -0.99
C LYS A 74 18.23 -5.58 -1.26
N ASN A 75 17.99 -5.20 -2.51
CA ASN A 75 16.77 -4.50 -2.91
C ASN A 75 15.52 -5.38 -2.69
N ALA A 76 15.57 -6.65 -3.08
CA ALA A 76 14.47 -7.58 -2.88
C ALA A 76 14.18 -7.84 -1.38
N ILE A 77 15.22 -7.96 -0.55
CA ILE A 77 15.06 -8.07 0.91
C ILE A 77 14.40 -6.81 1.48
N PHE A 78 14.84 -5.63 1.06
CA PHE A 78 14.25 -4.37 1.49
C PHE A 78 12.77 -4.28 1.09
N GLU A 79 12.42 -4.67 -0.14
CA GLU A 79 11.03 -4.73 -0.61
C GLU A 79 10.17 -5.65 0.28
N LEU A 80 10.65 -6.86 0.58
CA LEU A 80 9.95 -7.80 1.46
C LEU A 80 9.72 -7.21 2.86
N GLN A 81 10.72 -6.52 3.43
CA GLN A 81 10.58 -5.86 4.73
C GLN A 81 9.54 -4.72 4.70
N GLN A 82 9.47 -3.95 3.61
CA GLN A 82 8.45 -2.91 3.47
C GLN A 82 7.04 -3.52 3.41
N ILE A 83 6.86 -4.62 2.68
CA ILE A 83 5.57 -5.33 2.57
C ILE A 83 5.13 -5.84 3.95
N GLU A 84 6.02 -6.50 4.68
CA GLU A 84 5.73 -7.02 6.02
C GLU A 84 5.34 -5.91 7.01
N ARG A 85 6.04 -4.78 6.95
CA ARG A 85 5.71 -3.59 7.76
C ARG A 85 4.29 -3.09 7.48
N ILE A 86 3.93 -3.00 6.20
CA ILE A 86 2.61 -2.52 5.78
C ILE A 86 1.53 -3.52 6.21
N ASN A 87 1.74 -4.83 6.02
CA ASN A 87 0.82 -5.87 6.50
C ASN A 87 0.62 -5.79 8.03
N THR A 88 1.68 -5.55 8.80
CA THR A 88 1.57 -5.35 10.25
C THR A 88 0.68 -4.16 10.60
N TRP A 89 0.76 -3.06 9.83
CA TRP A 89 -0.12 -1.91 10.02
C TRP A 89 -1.57 -2.20 9.66
N ILE A 90 -1.80 -2.92 8.56
CA ILE A 90 -3.14 -3.38 8.16
C ILE A 90 -3.75 -4.23 9.28
N GLU A 91 -3.02 -5.19 9.83
CA GLU A 91 -3.49 -6.01 10.94
C GLU A 91 -3.81 -5.21 12.22
N ARG A 92 -2.98 -4.21 12.54
CA ARG A 92 -3.24 -3.32 13.69
C ARG A 92 -4.51 -2.51 13.49
N ILE A 93 -4.76 -2.06 12.26
CA ILE A 93 -5.98 -1.34 11.89
C ILE A 93 -7.20 -2.26 12.01
N TYR A 94 -7.12 -3.49 11.49
CA TYR A 94 -8.20 -4.49 11.63
C TYR A 94 -8.52 -4.80 13.10
N LYS A 95 -7.51 -4.79 13.98
CA LYS A 95 -7.66 -5.06 15.42
C LYS A 95 -8.08 -3.83 16.23
N ASP A 96 -8.10 -2.63 15.65
CA ASP A 96 -8.52 -1.41 16.36
C ASP A 96 -10.05 -1.39 16.49
N THR A 97 -10.56 -1.91 17.60
CA THR A 97 -11.99 -2.02 17.93
C THR A 97 -12.72 -0.67 18.02
N ARG A 98 -11.99 0.46 18.00
CA ARG A 98 -12.59 1.80 17.93
C ARG A 98 -13.07 2.16 16.53
N ARG A 99 -12.59 1.46 15.50
CA ARG A 99 -13.13 1.56 14.13
C ARG A 99 -14.31 0.61 14.04
N ALA A 100 -15.46 1.02 14.55
CA ALA A 100 -16.72 0.33 14.30
C ALA A 100 -16.97 0.40 12.78
N TRP A 101 -16.78 -0.72 12.10
CA TRP A 101 -17.05 -0.91 10.68
C TRP A 101 -18.48 -1.37 10.47
#